data_AF-A0A5B9QLP2-F1
#
_entry.id   AF-A0A5B9QLP2-F1
#
_cell.length_a   1.000
_cell.length_b   1.000
_cell.length_c   1.000
_cell.angle_alpha   90.00
_cell.angle_beta   90.00
_cell.angle_gamma   90.00
#
_symmetry.space_group_name_H-M   'P 1'
#
loop_
_entity.id
_entity.type
_entity.pdbx_description
1 polymer ?
#
loop_
_entity_poly.entity_id
_entity_poly.type
_entity_poly.pdbx_seq_one_letter_code
_entity_poly.pdbx_strand_id
1 'polypeptide(L)'
;MKKLIRTAALLICTLAVGWCTQPAQAAEPHWSPVVIARGQQRAQIEATPIELRPYRPLHFYGNTLRRLHHRGRALPRPIDFRRTVVYALRRP
;
A
#
# COMPACT_ATOMS: atom_id res chain seq x y z
N MET A 1 31.38 35.56 20.34
CA MET A 1 31.67 34.13 20.11
C MET A 1 30.53 33.20 20.56
N LYS A 2 30.05 33.25 21.81
CA LYS A 2 28.97 32.36 22.32
C LYS A 2 27.66 32.38 21.51
N LYS A 3 27.26 33.54 20.97
CA LYS A 3 26.07 33.69 20.10
C LYS A 3 26.24 32.99 18.74
N LEU A 4 27.44 33.09 18.15
CA LEU A 4 27.78 32.47 16.86
C LEU A 4 27.82 30.93 16.96
N ILE A 5 28.32 30.41 18.09
CA ILE A 5 28.35 28.98 18.38
C ILE A 5 26.92 28.44 18.55
N ARG A 6 26.04 29.18 19.23
CA ARG A 6 24.63 28.80 19.41
C ARG A 6 23.87 28.77 18.09
N THR A 7 24.06 29.77 17.22
CA THR A 7 23.41 29.80 15.90
C THR A 7 23.93 28.69 14.98
N ALA A 8 25.23 28.40 15.02
CA ALA A 8 25.81 27.30 14.24
C ALA A 8 25.28 25.93 14.73
N ALA A 9 25.21 25.72 16.05
CA ALA A 9 24.64 24.50 16.62
C ALA A 9 23.17 24.28 16.23
N LEU A 10 22.37 25.36 16.20
CA LEU A 10 20.95 25.30 15.80
C LEU A 10 20.80 24.93 14.31
N LEU A 11 21.63 25.53 13.45
CA LEU A 11 21.66 25.23 12.00
C LEU A 11 22.09 23.79 11.72
N ILE A 12 23.09 23.28 12.43
CA ILE A 12 23.54 21.89 12.31
C ILE A 12 22.43 20.93 12.76
N CYS A 13 21.73 21.26 13.85
CA CYS A 13 20.66 20.44 14.38
C CYS A 13 19.45 20.38 13.43
N THR A 14 19.06 21.49 12.81
CA THR A 14 17.96 21.50 11.82
C THR A 14 18.32 20.76 10.54
N LEU A 15 19.57 20.87 10.06
CA LEU A 15 20.06 20.12 8.90
C LEU A 15 20.14 18.61 9.17
N ALA A 16 20.51 18.20 10.39
CA ALA A 16 20.58 16.79 10.78
C ALA A 16 19.20 16.12 10.83
N VAL A 17 18.16 16.82 11.30
CA VAL A 17 16.78 16.28 11.36
C VAL A 17 16.20 16.02 9.96
N GLY A 18 16.53 16.86 8.98
CA GLY A 18 16.09 16.68 7.58
C GLY A 18 16.74 15.47 6.88
N TRP A 19 17.90 15.00 7.36
CA TRP A 19 18.61 13.86 6.75
C TRP A 19 18.04 12.49 7.18
N CYS A 20 17.31 12.44 8.30
CA CYS A 20 16.73 11.21 8.83
C CYS A 20 15.29 10.93 8.34
N THR A 21 14.68 11.83 7.56
CA THR A 21 13.34 11.59 7.01
C THR A 21 13.44 10.68 5.79
N GLN A 22 13.34 9.36 6.01
CA GLN A 22 13.04 8.45 4.91
C GLN A 22 11.62 8.71 4.42
N PRO A 23 11.38 8.77 3.09
CA PRO A 23 10.01 8.75 2.59
C PRO A 23 9.36 7.47 3.10
N ALA A 24 8.25 7.60 3.82
CA ALA A 24 7.40 6.46 4.14
C ALA A 24 6.77 5.96 2.83
N GLN A 25 7.49 5.12 2.09
CA GLN A 25 6.92 4.35 1.00
C GLN A 25 5.93 3.38 1.64
N ALA A 26 4.65 3.74 1.66
CA ALA A 26 3.61 2.76 1.91
C ALA A 26 3.76 1.67 0.84
N ALA A 27 4.14 0.44 1.25
CA ALA A 27 4.32 -0.67 0.33
C ALA A 27 3.10 -0.77 -0.60
N GLU A 28 3.34 -0.87 -1.92
CA GLU A 28 2.24 -1.03 -2.87
C GLU A 28 1.42 -2.25 -2.46
N PRO A 29 0.08 -2.12 -2.37
CA PRO A 29 -0.74 -3.27 -2.06
C PRO A 29 -0.58 -4.29 -3.18
N HIS A 30 -0.23 -5.53 -2.83
CA HIS A 30 -0.21 -6.62 -3.79
C HIS A 30 -1.60 -6.79 -4.40
N TRP A 31 -1.76 -6.50 -5.70
CA TRP A 31 -3.02 -6.61 -6.42
C TRP A 31 -3.22 -8.03 -6.98
N SER A 32 -4.34 -8.66 -6.63
CA SER A 32 -4.78 -9.92 -7.22
C SER A 32 -5.74 -9.66 -8.38
N PRO A 33 -5.52 -10.25 -9.57
CA PRO A 33 -6.45 -10.15 -10.69
C PRO A 33 -7.71 -11.00 -10.49
N VAL A 34 -7.75 -11.83 -9.45
CA VAL A 34 -8.86 -12.74 -9.18
C VAL A 34 -9.91 -12.07 -8.30
N VAL A 35 -10.91 -11.45 -8.93
CA VAL A 35 -12.00 -10.78 -8.20
C VAL A 35 -12.89 -11.80 -7.49
N ILE A 36 -13.35 -12.81 -8.23
CA ILE A 36 -14.21 -13.89 -7.72
C ILE A 36 -13.37 -15.16 -7.54
N ALA A 37 -12.99 -15.46 -6.31
CA ALA A 37 -12.29 -16.68 -5.96
C ALA A 37 -13.24 -17.86 -5.78
N ARG A 38 -12.77 -19.08 -6.09
CA ARG A 38 -13.52 -20.34 -5.99
C ARG A 38 -12.63 -21.43 -5.39
N GLY A 39 -13.24 -22.52 -4.93
CA GLY A 39 -12.54 -23.71 -4.43
C GLY A 39 -11.52 -23.38 -3.33
N GLN A 40 -10.33 -23.98 -3.43
CA GLN A 40 -9.23 -23.81 -2.47
C GLN A 40 -8.82 -22.34 -2.28
N GLN A 41 -8.79 -21.55 -3.37
CA GLN A 41 -8.45 -20.14 -3.27
C GLN A 41 -9.48 -19.38 -2.41
N ARG A 42 -10.77 -19.68 -2.56
CA ARG A 42 -11.83 -19.08 -1.73
C ARG A 42 -11.63 -19.44 -0.26
N ALA A 43 -11.38 -20.70 0.06
CA ALA A 43 -11.15 -21.15 1.43
C ALA A 43 -9.95 -20.43 2.07
N GLN A 44 -8.84 -20.31 1.34
CA GLN A 44 -7.66 -19.56 1.80
C GLN A 44 -7.98 -18.09 2.09
N ILE A 45 -8.75 -17.44 1.20
CA ILE A 45 -9.15 -16.03 1.38
C ILE A 45 -10.04 -15.87 2.61
N GLU A 46 -11.01 -16.77 2.79
CA GLU A 46 -11.92 -16.76 3.94
C GLU A 46 -11.16 -16.95 5.25
N ALA A 47 -10.16 -17.84 5.28
CA ALA A 47 -9.27 -18.06 6.42
C ALA A 47 -8.28 -16.90 6.68
N THR A 48 -8.06 -16.02 5.70
CA THR A 48 -7.16 -14.87 5.85
C THR A 48 -7.92 -13.67 6.44
N PRO A 49 -7.42 -12.99 7.49
CA PRO A 49 -8.00 -11.73 7.98
C PRO A 49 -8.12 -10.66 6.89
N ILE A 50 -9.21 -9.88 6.89
CA ILE A 50 -9.54 -8.99 5.76
C ILE A 50 -8.48 -7.92 5.49
N GLU A 51 -7.78 -7.47 6.52
CA GLU A 51 -6.71 -6.48 6.49
C GLU A 51 -5.44 -7.00 5.80
N LEU A 52 -5.24 -8.33 5.81
CA LEU A 52 -4.06 -9.01 5.25
C LEU A 52 -4.30 -9.55 3.83
N ARG A 53 -5.55 -9.50 3.34
CA ARG A 53 -5.88 -9.98 1.98
C ARG A 53 -5.28 -9.06 0.91
N PRO A 54 -4.81 -9.59 -0.24
CA PRO A 54 -4.32 -8.78 -1.36
C PRO A 54 -5.45 -7.98 -2.01
N TYR A 55 -5.17 -6.73 -2.40
CA TYR A 55 -6.14 -5.83 -3.02
C TYR A 55 -6.67 -6.41 -4.32
N ARG A 56 -7.90 -6.07 -4.70
CA ARG A 56 -8.52 -6.57 -5.94
C ARG A 56 -9.16 -5.44 -6.69
N PRO A 57 -8.93 -5.30 -8.00
CA PRO A 57 -9.70 -4.36 -8.79
C PRO A 57 -11.20 -4.68 -8.64
N LEU A 58 -12.03 -3.65 -8.61
CA LEU A 58 -13.50 -3.73 -8.44
C LEU A 58 -14.01 -4.18 -7.05
N HIS A 59 -13.15 -4.51 -6.10
CA HIS A 59 -13.56 -4.92 -4.74
C HIS A 59 -13.56 -3.76 -3.73
N PHE A 60 -14.46 -2.79 -3.94
CA PHE A 60 -14.46 -1.50 -3.25
C PHE A 60 -14.52 -1.59 -1.72
N TYR A 61 -15.48 -2.34 -1.16
CA TYR A 61 -15.67 -2.44 0.29
C TYR A 61 -14.44 -3.01 1.00
N GLY A 62 -13.99 -4.21 0.61
CA GLY A 62 -12.82 -4.83 1.25
C GLY A 62 -11.53 -4.03 1.01
N ASN A 63 -11.36 -3.37 -0.14
CA ASN A 63 -10.22 -2.46 -0.34
C ASN A 63 -10.28 -1.27 0.62
N THR A 64 -11.47 -0.73 0.89
CA THR A 64 -11.65 0.41 1.80
C THR A 64 -11.26 0.07 3.23
N LEU A 65 -11.69 -1.09 3.74
CA LEU A 65 -11.28 -1.55 5.08
C LEU A 65 -9.76 -1.70 5.19
N ARG A 66 -9.12 -2.27 4.18
CA ARG A 66 -7.65 -2.41 4.12
C ARG A 66 -6.94 -1.06 4.10
N ARG A 67 -7.48 -0.07 3.38
CA ARG A 67 -6.97 1.30 3.39
C ARG A 67 -7.10 1.95 4.75
N LEU A 68 -8.23 1.77 5.42
CA LEU A 68 -8.48 2.32 6.74
C LEU A 68 -7.49 1.73 7.76
N HIS A 69 -7.27 0.41 7.73
CA HIS A 69 -6.35 -0.27 8.63
C HIS A 69 -4.89 0.15 8.41
N HIS A 70 -4.42 0.11 7.16
CA HIS A 70 -3.03 0.43 6.81
C HIS A 70 -2.78 1.93 6.56
N ARG A 71 -3.79 2.78 6.74
CA ARG A 71 -3.80 4.21 6.37
C ARG A 71 -3.31 4.47 4.93
N GLY A 72 -3.59 3.53 4.03
CA GLY A 72 -3.09 3.54 2.65
C GLY A 72 -4.02 4.23 1.65
N ARG A 73 -3.44 4.82 0.59
CA ARG A 73 -4.19 5.52 -0.49
C ARG A 73 -4.02 4.90 -1.88
N ALA A 74 -3.34 3.75 -1.98
CA ALA A 74 -2.94 3.14 -3.25
C ALA A 74 -4.09 2.70 -4.17
N LEU A 75 -4.35 3.40 -5.27
CA LEU A 75 -5.41 3.08 -6.24
C LEU A 75 -4.93 2.00 -7.24
N PRO A 76 -5.86 1.23 -7.85
CA PRO A 76 -5.48 0.29 -8.91
C PRO A 76 -4.95 1.08 -10.12
N ARG A 77 -3.83 0.61 -10.69
CA ARG A 77 -3.29 1.18 -11.93
C ARG A 77 -4.04 0.63 -13.13
N PRO A 78 -4.00 1.29 -14.30
CA PRO A 78 -4.60 0.75 -15.52
C PRO A 78 -4.17 -0.68 -15.85
N ILE A 79 -2.92 -1.04 -15.53
CA ILE A 79 -2.41 -2.40 -15.73
C ILE A 79 -3.09 -3.45 -14.85
N ASP A 80 -3.55 -3.09 -13.64
CA ASP A 80 -4.23 -4.02 -12.73
C ASP A 80 -5.63 -4.37 -13.24
N PHE A 81 -6.32 -3.39 -13.84
CA PHE A 81 -7.57 -3.62 -14.57
C PHE A 81 -7.34 -4.50 -15.79
N ARG A 82 -6.32 -4.21 -16.61
CA ARG A 82 -5.97 -5.05 -17.77
C ARG A 82 -5.69 -6.49 -17.33
N ARG A 83 -4.92 -6.70 -16.27
CA ARG A 83 -4.64 -8.05 -15.72
C ARG A 83 -5.91 -8.75 -15.26
N THR A 84 -6.82 -8.02 -14.62
CA THR A 84 -8.13 -8.55 -14.20
C THR A 84 -8.98 -9.00 -15.39
N VAL A 85 -9.09 -8.15 -16.43
CA VAL A 85 -9.84 -8.47 -17.65
C VAL A 85 -9.22 -9.66 -18.38
N VAL A 86 -7.90 -9.64 -18.59
CA VAL A 86 -7.19 -10.75 -19.24
C VAL A 86 -7.38 -12.05 -18.46
N TYR A 87 -7.29 -12.01 -17.13
CA TYR A 87 -7.53 -13.18 -16.31
C TYR A 87 -8.97 -13.69 -16.45
N ALA A 88 -9.97 -12.80 -16.46
CA ALA A 88 -11.36 -13.17 -16.66
C ALA A 88 -11.62 -13.82 -18.03
N LEU A 89 -10.99 -13.29 -19.08
CA LEU A 89 -11.12 -13.80 -20.45
C LEU A 89 -10.37 -15.12 -20.68
N ARG A 90 -9.24 -15.32 -20.00
CA ARG A 90 -8.41 -16.54 -20.11
C ARG A 90 -8.84 -17.65 -19.16
N ARG A 91 -9.89 -17.44 -18.36
CA ARG A 91 -10.40 -18.52 -17.52
C ARG A 91 -11.03 -19.60 -18.42
N PRO A 92 -10.63 -20.86 -18.27
CA PRO A 92 -11.32 -21.99 -18.90
C PRO A 92 -12.73 -22.17 -18.34
#